data_AF-F6ISH1-F1
#
_entry.id   AF-F6ISH1-F1
#
_cell.length_a   1.000
_cell.length_b   1.000
_cell.length_c   1.000
_cell.angle_alpha   90.00
_cell.angle_beta   90.00
_cell.angle_gamma   90.00
#
_symmetry.space_group_name_H-M   'P 1'
#
loop_
_entity.id
_entity.type
_entity.pdbx_description
1 polymer ?
#
loop_
_entity_poly.entity_id
_entity_poly.type
_entity_poly.pdbx_seq_one_letter_code
_entity_poly.pdbx_strand_id
1 'polypeptide(L)'
;MSFVAKPKRNSYDNNEELRKMAKAKARASQPRERLAAQLALASMTIDVRSNVVLARLVARAQQRLNQSGDPVAVAHQIGVDLGYYLLCHDYDMPRAAYDLLAVAYQISATKTSKATIIVMPRRPQ
;
A
#
# COMPACT_ATOMS: atom_id res chain seq x y z
N MET A 1 31.98 50.21 -17.27
CA MET A 1 32.17 49.20 -16.20
C MET A 1 30.80 48.65 -15.85
N SER A 2 30.47 47.43 -16.28
CA SER A 2 29.13 46.83 -16.09
C SER A 2 29.15 45.90 -14.88
N PHE A 3 28.44 46.27 -13.82
CA PHE A 3 28.25 45.41 -12.65
C PHE A 3 27.15 44.39 -12.94
N VAL A 4 27.56 43.13 -13.16
CA VAL A 4 26.63 41.99 -13.23
C VAL A 4 26.24 41.61 -11.81
N ALA A 5 25.02 41.95 -11.41
CA ALA A 5 24.44 41.52 -10.15
C ALA A 5 24.20 40.00 -10.19
N LYS A 6 24.91 39.24 -9.33
CA LYS A 6 24.64 37.81 -9.13
C LYS A 6 23.30 37.64 -8.39
N PRO A 7 22.37 36.80 -8.88
CA PRO A 7 21.13 36.55 -8.18
C PRO A 7 21.40 35.75 -6.89
N LYS A 8 20.94 36.27 -5.74
CA LYS A 8 20.88 35.55 -4.46
C LYS A 8 20.01 34.31 -4.65
N ARG A 9 20.59 33.11 -4.63
CA ARG A 9 19.83 31.85 -4.59
C ARG A 9 19.02 31.78 -3.30
N ASN A 10 17.72 31.55 -3.46
CA ASN A 10 16.70 31.71 -2.45
C ASN A 10 16.75 30.55 -1.43
N SER A 11 17.34 30.79 -0.26
CA SER A 11 17.47 29.82 0.85
C SER A 11 16.12 29.28 1.36
N TYR A 12 15.03 30.01 1.13
CA TYR A 12 13.68 29.66 1.59
C TYR A 12 13.04 28.49 0.83
N ASP A 13 13.46 28.24 -0.41
CA ASP A 13 12.86 27.22 -1.29
C ASP A 13 13.29 25.80 -0.87
N ASN A 14 14.57 25.64 -0.48
CA ASN A 14 15.13 24.36 -0.05
C ASN A 14 14.48 23.82 1.23
N ASN A 15 14.09 24.70 2.16
CA ASN A 15 13.44 24.28 3.40
C ASN A 15 12.00 23.80 3.18
N GLU A 16 11.30 24.36 2.18
CA GLU A 16 9.95 23.93 1.82
C GLU A 16 9.97 22.63 1.02
N GLU A 17 10.93 22.48 0.09
CA GLU A 17 11.25 21.22 -0.59
C GLU A 17 11.61 20.12 0.40
N LEU A 18 12.50 20.39 1.36
CA LEU A 18 12.87 19.43 2.42
C LEU A 18 11.68 19.07 3.31
N ARG A 19 10.80 20.01 3.65
CA ARG A 19 9.55 19.74 4.37
C ARG A 19 8.55 18.93 3.55
N LYS A 20 8.44 19.17 2.24
CA LYS A 20 7.60 18.40 1.31
C LYS A 20 8.16 16.99 1.14
N MET A 21 9.46 16.83 0.95
CA MET A 21 10.15 15.53 0.90
C MET A 21 10.03 14.80 2.23
N ALA A 22 10.21 15.45 3.37
CA ALA A 22 10.04 14.84 4.69
C ALA A 22 8.57 14.46 4.96
N LYS A 23 7.59 15.30 4.57
CA LYS A 23 6.16 14.96 4.64
C LYS A 23 5.79 13.84 3.66
N ALA A 24 6.43 13.76 2.50
CA ALA A 24 6.26 12.65 1.57
C ALA A 24 6.88 11.35 2.12
N LYS A 25 8.04 11.45 2.77
CA LYS A 25 8.71 10.34 3.49
C LYS A 25 7.93 9.89 4.73
N ALA A 26 7.25 10.81 5.42
CA ALA A 26 6.37 10.53 6.55
C ALA A 26 4.97 10.04 6.12
N ARG A 27 4.47 10.48 4.95
CA ARG A 27 3.30 9.88 4.27
C ARG A 27 3.61 8.49 3.72
N ALA A 28 4.87 8.24 3.39
CA ALA A 28 5.45 6.91 3.26
C ALA A 28 5.81 6.33 4.65
N SER A 29 4.92 6.50 5.65
CA SER A 29 4.95 5.68 6.86
C SER A 29 5.08 4.23 6.42
N GLN A 30 6.05 3.54 7.01
CA GLN A 30 6.61 2.34 6.41
C GLN A 30 5.46 1.38 6.06
N PRO A 31 5.34 0.92 4.80
CA PRO A 31 4.21 0.08 4.37
C PRO A 31 4.02 -1.14 5.28
N ARG A 32 5.11 -1.61 5.89
CA ARG A 32 5.10 -2.64 6.94
C ARG A 32 4.37 -2.22 8.21
N GLU A 33 4.70 -1.07 8.80
CA GLU A 33 4.06 -0.58 10.03
C GLU A 33 2.56 -0.34 9.81
N ARG A 34 2.23 0.27 8.66
CA ARG A 34 0.84 0.54 8.31
C ARG A 34 0.03 -0.74 8.13
N LEU A 35 0.59 -1.73 7.42
CA LEU A 35 -0.05 -3.04 7.26
C LEU A 35 -0.16 -3.78 8.60
N ALA A 36 0.90 -3.75 9.42
CA ALA A 36 0.91 -4.40 10.73
C ALA A 36 -0.15 -3.81 11.67
N ALA A 37 -0.25 -2.48 11.73
CA ALA A 37 -1.27 -1.81 12.53
C ALA A 37 -2.68 -2.17 12.07
N GLN A 38 -2.93 -2.16 10.76
CA GLN A 38 -4.25 -2.49 10.22
C GLN A 38 -4.62 -3.97 10.45
N LEU A 39 -3.65 -4.87 10.33
CA LEU A 39 -3.85 -6.28 10.65
C LEU A 39 -4.14 -6.49 12.14
N ALA A 40 -3.47 -5.74 13.03
CA ALA A 40 -3.73 -5.80 14.46
C ALA A 40 -5.16 -5.33 14.78
N LEU A 41 -5.58 -4.17 14.23
CA LEU A 41 -6.93 -3.64 14.39
C LEU A 41 -8.00 -4.62 13.89
N ALA A 42 -7.81 -5.18 12.69
CA ALA A 42 -8.71 -6.20 12.15
C ALA A 42 -8.80 -7.43 13.07
N SER A 43 -7.67 -7.92 13.58
CA SER A 43 -7.64 -9.10 14.45
C SER A 43 -8.33 -8.91 15.81
N MET A 44 -8.45 -7.66 16.29
CA MET A 44 -9.12 -7.34 17.54
C MET A 44 -10.65 -7.20 17.38
N THR A 45 -11.13 -7.00 16.16
CA THR A 45 -12.55 -6.73 15.89
C THR A 45 -13.38 -8.01 16.05
N ILE A 46 -14.49 -7.92 16.81
CA ILE A 46 -15.34 -9.08 17.13
C ILE A 46 -15.86 -9.76 15.86
N ASP A 47 -16.35 -8.99 14.89
CA ASP A 47 -16.92 -9.51 13.63
C ASP A 47 -15.89 -10.28 12.78
N VAL A 48 -14.62 -9.88 12.85
CA VAL A 48 -13.52 -10.59 12.18
C VAL A 48 -13.14 -11.85 12.96
N ARG A 49 -13.18 -11.80 14.30
CA ARG A 49 -12.84 -12.93 15.16
C ARG A 49 -13.91 -14.03 15.18
N SER A 50 -15.18 -13.65 15.07
CA SER A 50 -16.30 -14.59 15.01
C SER A 50 -16.34 -15.33 13.68
N ASN A 51 -15.77 -14.74 12.62
CA ASN A 51 -15.63 -15.38 11.31
C ASN A 51 -14.30 -16.14 11.21
N VAL A 52 -14.38 -17.48 11.20
CA VAL A 52 -13.20 -18.36 11.16
C VAL A 52 -12.33 -18.13 9.92
N VAL A 53 -12.93 -17.81 8.77
CA VAL A 53 -12.20 -17.58 7.52
C VAL A 53 -11.40 -16.28 7.63
N LEU A 54 -12.05 -15.18 8.00
CA LEU A 54 -11.39 -13.88 8.13
C LEU A 54 -10.31 -13.90 9.22
N ALA A 55 -10.60 -14.49 10.39
CA ALA A 55 -9.61 -14.64 11.46
C ALA A 55 -8.35 -15.38 10.98
N ARG A 56 -8.51 -16.47 10.21
CA ARG A 56 -7.38 -17.22 9.64
C ARG A 56 -6.61 -16.42 8.60
N LEU A 57 -7.30 -15.68 7.73
CA LEU A 57 -6.65 -14.84 6.72
C LEU A 57 -5.79 -13.75 7.37
N VAL A 58 -6.34 -13.05 8.37
CA VAL A 58 -5.62 -12.00 9.10
C VAL A 58 -4.42 -12.59 9.85
N ALA A 59 -4.58 -13.72 10.55
CA ALA A 59 -3.48 -14.37 11.27
C ALA A 59 -2.35 -14.82 10.33
N ARG A 60 -2.70 -15.42 9.18
CA ARG A 60 -1.72 -15.83 8.16
C ARG A 60 -0.97 -14.64 7.58
N ALA A 61 -1.66 -13.53 7.30
CA ALA A 61 -1.03 -12.31 6.81
C ALA A 61 -0.07 -11.70 7.85
N GLN A 62 -0.45 -11.67 9.13
CA GLN A 62 0.45 -11.24 10.22
C GLN A 62 1.70 -12.12 10.30
N GLN A 63 1.53 -13.44 10.27
CA GLN A 63 2.65 -14.38 10.31
C GLN A 63 3.59 -14.18 9.11
N ARG A 64 3.04 -14.03 7.90
CA ARG A 64 3.84 -13.78 6.68
C ARG A 64 4.57 -12.44 6.75
N LEU A 65 3.94 -11.39 7.28
CA LEU A 65 4.58 -10.09 7.46
C LEU A 65 5.78 -10.18 8.42
N ASN A 66 5.64 -10.96 9.50
CA ASN A 66 6.70 -11.18 10.46
C ASN A 66 7.86 -11.99 9.88
N GLN A 67 7.58 -12.98 9.03
CA GLN A 67 8.60 -13.85 8.43
C GLN A 67 9.30 -13.26 7.20
N SER A 68 8.54 -12.73 6.24
CA SER A 68 9.06 -12.35 4.92
C SER A 68 9.76 -11.00 4.92
N GLY A 69 9.36 -10.08 5.78
CA GLY A 69 9.86 -8.71 5.71
C GLY A 69 9.20 -7.85 4.62
N ASP A 70 8.61 -8.45 3.56
CA ASP A 70 8.04 -7.74 2.40
C ASP A 70 6.55 -7.37 2.61
N PRO A 71 6.24 -6.11 2.97
CA PRO A 71 4.86 -5.69 3.18
C PRO A 71 4.06 -5.60 1.88
N VAL A 72 4.70 -5.43 0.72
CA VAL A 72 4.01 -5.25 -0.55
C VAL A 72 3.49 -6.59 -1.06
N ALA A 73 4.29 -7.65 -0.98
CA ALA A 73 3.85 -9.00 -1.31
C ALA A 73 2.73 -9.47 -0.37
N VAL A 74 2.86 -9.22 0.94
CA VAL A 74 1.82 -9.58 1.92
C VAL A 74 0.54 -8.78 1.69
N ALA A 75 0.64 -7.48 1.44
CA ALA A 75 -0.50 -6.63 1.12
C ALA A 75 -1.22 -7.08 -0.16
N HIS A 76 -0.47 -7.43 -1.21
CA HIS A 76 -1.07 -7.95 -2.43
C HIS A 76 -1.85 -9.24 -2.16
N GLN A 77 -1.24 -10.21 -1.46
CA GLN A 77 -1.89 -11.48 -1.18
C GLN A 77 -3.15 -11.33 -0.32
N ILE A 78 -3.06 -10.59 0.80
CA ILE A 78 -4.25 -10.40 1.66
C ILE A 78 -5.34 -9.61 0.93
N GLY A 79 -4.97 -8.68 0.04
CA GLY A 79 -5.92 -7.99 -0.82
C GLY A 79 -6.65 -8.93 -1.77
N VAL A 80 -5.94 -9.87 -2.40
CA VAL A 80 -6.53 -10.93 -3.24
C VAL A 80 -7.45 -11.83 -2.41
N ASP A 81 -6.99 -12.32 -1.26
CA ASP A 81 -7.77 -13.22 -0.41
C ASP A 81 -9.07 -12.56 0.10
N LEU A 82 -9.00 -11.29 0.51
CA LEU A 82 -10.18 -10.51 0.93
C LEU A 82 -11.11 -10.18 -0.25
N GLY A 83 -10.55 -9.94 -1.45
CA GLY A 83 -11.33 -9.77 -2.66
C GLY A 83 -12.12 -11.03 -3.04
N TYR A 84 -11.50 -12.21 -2.91
CA TYR A 84 -12.20 -13.48 -3.07
C TYR A 84 -13.26 -13.70 -1.99
N TYR A 85 -12.95 -13.38 -0.73
CA TYR A 85 -13.92 -13.46 0.34
C TYR A 85 -15.17 -12.62 0.02
N LEU A 86 -14.99 -11.38 -0.42
CA LEU A 86 -16.09 -10.47 -0.81
C LEU A 86 -16.99 -11.08 -1.88
N LEU A 87 -16.39 -11.59 -2.95
CA LEU A 87 -17.14 -12.19 -4.06
C LEU A 87 -17.95 -13.40 -3.60
N CYS A 88 -17.38 -14.24 -2.72
CA CYS A 88 -18.04 -15.44 -2.23
C CYS A 88 -19.13 -15.19 -1.18
N HIS A 89 -19.21 -13.99 -0.60
CA HIS A 89 -20.14 -13.67 0.48
C HIS A 89 -21.05 -12.49 0.11
N ASP A 90 -21.36 -12.31 -1.18
CA ASP A 90 -22.27 -11.26 -1.67
C ASP A 90 -21.92 -9.85 -1.16
N TYR A 91 -20.61 -9.56 -1.06
CA TYR A 91 -20.06 -8.32 -0.52
C TYR A 91 -20.40 -8.06 0.97
N ASP A 92 -20.89 -9.07 1.69
CA ASP A 92 -21.04 -9.03 3.14
C ASP A 92 -19.71 -9.32 3.84
N MET A 93 -19.01 -8.26 4.20
CA MET A 93 -17.73 -8.31 4.88
C MET A 93 -17.68 -7.27 6.00
N PRO A 94 -17.15 -7.60 7.19
CA PRO A 94 -17.04 -6.64 8.28
C PRO A 94 -16.23 -5.41 7.89
N ARG A 95 -16.63 -4.25 8.43
CA ARG A 95 -15.96 -2.96 8.14
C ARG A 95 -14.44 -3.00 8.35
N ALA A 96 -13.97 -3.66 9.42
CA ALA A 96 -12.54 -3.79 9.69
C ALA A 96 -11.78 -4.55 8.60
N ALA A 97 -12.42 -5.52 7.94
CA ALA A 97 -11.85 -6.23 6.81
C ALA A 97 -11.88 -5.38 5.52
N TYR A 98 -12.91 -4.53 5.34
CA TYR A 98 -12.91 -3.52 4.26
C TYR A 98 -11.78 -2.51 4.43
N ASP A 99 -11.57 -2.00 5.64
CA ASP A 99 -10.47 -1.08 5.93
C ASP A 99 -9.11 -1.74 5.69
N LEU A 100 -8.97 -3.03 6.05
CA LEU A 100 -7.78 -3.83 5.74
C LEU A 100 -7.56 -3.98 4.24
N LEU A 101 -8.60 -4.31 3.47
CA LEU A 101 -8.53 -4.41 2.01
C LEU A 101 -8.11 -3.07 1.38
N ALA A 102 -8.67 -1.95 1.84
CA ALA A 102 -8.31 -0.62 1.33
C ALA A 102 -6.84 -0.28 1.58
N VAL A 103 -6.32 -0.57 2.78
CA VAL A 103 -4.89 -0.38 3.10
C VAL A 103 -4.00 -1.31 2.27
N ALA A 104 -4.40 -2.58 2.14
CA ALA A 104 -3.68 -3.58 1.34
C ALA A 104 -3.60 -3.17 -0.13
N TYR A 105 -4.68 -2.63 -0.70
CA TYR A 105 -4.69 -2.10 -2.07
C TYR A 105 -3.75 -0.90 -2.22
N GLN A 106 -3.79 0.06 -1.30
CA GLN A 106 -2.91 1.22 -1.34
C GLN A 106 -1.43 0.84 -1.27
N ILE A 107 -1.08 -0.14 -0.44
CA ILE A 107 0.31 -0.61 -0.30
C ILE A 107 0.73 -1.42 -1.54
N SER A 108 -0.12 -2.31 -2.05
CA SER A 108 0.21 -3.15 -3.20
C SER A 108 0.28 -2.36 -4.51
N ALA A 109 -0.55 -1.33 -4.69
CA ALA A 109 -0.56 -0.46 -5.86
C ALA A 109 0.73 0.37 -6.02
N THR A 110 1.56 0.48 -4.96
CA THR A 110 2.89 1.10 -5.08
C THR A 110 3.85 0.29 -5.94
N LYS A 111 3.59 -1.02 -6.12
CA LYS A 111 4.21 -1.82 -7.18
C LYS A 111 3.55 -1.44 -8.50
N THR A 112 4.00 -0.34 -9.09
CA THR A 112 3.79 -0.09 -10.52
C THR A 112 4.49 -1.22 -11.27
N SER A 113 3.75 -2.28 -11.57
CA SER A 113 4.15 -3.23 -12.59
C SER A 113 4.31 -2.42 -13.86
N LYS A 114 5.54 -2.26 -14.35
CA LYS A 114 5.78 -1.70 -15.67
C LYS A 114 5.01 -2.59 -16.63
N ALA A 115 3.86 -2.11 -17.11
CA ALA A 115 3.09 -2.80 -18.12
C ALA A 115 4.03 -3.03 -19.31
N THR A 116 4.38 -4.29 -19.55
CA THR A 116 5.23 -4.63 -20.68
C THR A 116 4.34 -4.55 -21.91
N ILE A 117 4.58 -3.54 -22.75
CA ILE A 117 3.87 -3.40 -24.02
C ILE A 117 4.33 -4.56 -24.91
N ILE A 118 3.46 -5.54 -25.13
CA ILE A 118 3.70 -6.61 -26.09
C ILE A 118 3.35 -6.04 -27.47
N VAL A 119 4.37 -5.77 -28.29
CA VAL A 119 4.18 -5.33 -29.68
C VAL A 119 3.73 -6.54 -30.50
N MET A 120 2.51 -6.50 -31.04
CA MET A 120 2.06 -7.54 -31.95
C MET A 120 2.77 -7.42 -33.32
N PRO A 121 3.23 -8.53 -33.90
CA PRO A 121 3.80 -8.52 -35.24
C PRO A 121 2.73 -8.15 -36.27
N ARG A 122 3.03 -7.21 -37.17
CA ARG A 122 2.13 -6.84 -38.28
C ARG A 122 2.05 -8.00 -39.26
N ARG A 123 0.83 -8.40 -39.64
CA ARG A 123 0.65 -9.38 -40.73
C ARG A 123 1.22 -8.82 -42.03
N PRO A 124 1.97 -9.61 -42.81
CA PRO A 124 2.28 -9.25 -44.19
C PRO A 124 0.98 -9.21 -45.00
N GLN A 125 0.85 -8.18 -45.84
CA GLN A 125 -0.25 -8.06 -46.80
C GLN A 125 -0.04 -9.00 -47.98
#